data_AF-A0A699V5E6-F1
#
_entry.id   AF-A0A699V5E6-F1
#
_cell.length_a   1.000
_cell.length_b   1.000
_cell.length_c   1.000
_cell.angle_alpha   90.00
_cell.angle_beta   90.00
_cell.angle_gamma   90.00
#
_symmetry.space_group_name_H-M   'P 1'
#
loop_
_entity.id
_entity.type
_entity.pdbx_description
1 polymer ?
#
loop_
_entity_poly.entity_id
_entity_poly.type
_entity_poly.pdbx_seq_one_letter_code
_entity_poly.pdbx_strand_id
1 'polypeptide(L)'
;MHIEKNIFENVFETVMDIERKTKDNAKSRDDVNIYCKRKELEKNESTWKYPKACYSLGKEEKKAVCDWVAKLKFPDGYVSNMTRCVDMKKYKMFGVKSYDCHVFMQRLIPIAFRALLPMTVWKALTELSLFFKDLTCTTIEMDDMIRLQT
;
A
#
# COMPACT_ATOMS: atom_id res chain seq x y z
N MET A 1 -11.91 2.43 11.11
CA MET A 1 -10.93 1.40 11.56
C MET A 1 -10.97 0.05 10.83
N HIS A 2 -12.04 -0.77 10.81
CA HIS A 2 -12.00 -2.07 10.10
C HIS A 2 -11.87 -1.94 8.57
N ILE A 3 -12.61 -1.01 7.97
CA ILE A 3 -12.53 -0.73 6.52
C ILE A 3 -11.12 -0.27 6.14
N GLU A 4 -10.59 0.72 6.87
CA GLU A 4 -9.23 1.23 6.66
C GLU A 4 -8.16 0.16 6.82
N LYS A 5 -8.29 -0.72 7.83
CA LYS A 5 -7.40 -1.86 7.97
C LYS A 5 -7.42 -2.74 6.72
N ASN A 6 -8.61 -3.12 6.25
CA ASN A 6 -8.74 -3.97 5.07
C ASN A 6 -8.14 -3.31 3.81
N ILE A 7 -8.36 -2.00 3.64
CA ILE A 7 -7.82 -1.24 2.52
C ILE A 7 -6.29 -1.15 2.62
N PHE A 8 -5.77 -0.79 3.80
CA PHE A 8 -4.34 -0.77 4.07
C PHE A 8 -3.70 -2.13 3.77
N GLU A 9 -4.24 -3.22 4.32
CA GLU A 9 -3.70 -4.57 4.09
C GLU A 9 -3.72 -4.91 2.59
N ASN A 10 -4.83 -4.68 1.89
CA ASN A 10 -4.93 -4.94 0.46
C ASN A 10 -3.90 -4.13 -0.36
N VAL A 11 -3.78 -2.83 -0.10
CA VAL A 11 -2.87 -1.93 -0.82
C VAL A 11 -1.42 -2.29 -0.51
N PHE A 12 -1.07 -2.37 0.78
CA PHE A 12 0.29 -2.62 1.23
C PHE A 12 0.77 -4.00 0.80
N GLU A 13 -0.05 -5.05 0.92
CA GLU A 13 0.30 -6.42 0.52
C GLU A 13 0.41 -6.58 -1.00
N THR A 14 -0.30 -5.75 -1.78
CA THR A 14 -0.17 -5.69 -3.24
C THR A 14 1.13 -5.00 -3.66
N VAL A 15 1.45 -3.84 -3.07
CA VAL A 15 2.71 -3.12 -3.35
C VAL A 15 3.93 -3.93 -2.91
N MET A 16 3.85 -4.56 -1.74
CA MET A 16 4.89 -5.45 -1.24
C MET A 16 4.89 -6.82 -1.93
N ASP A 17 3.93 -7.09 -2.84
CA ASP A 17 3.82 -8.32 -3.62
C ASP A 17 4.02 -9.57 -2.73
N ILE A 18 3.16 -9.68 -1.72
CA ILE A 18 3.20 -10.78 -0.75
C ILE A 18 2.40 -11.96 -1.31
N GLU A 19 3.07 -13.11 -1.41
CA GLU A 19 2.45 -14.33 -1.93
C GLU A 19 1.15 -14.66 -1.19
N ARG A 20 0.10 -15.01 -1.96
CA ARG A 20 -1.26 -15.35 -1.48
C ARG A 20 -2.04 -14.20 -0.82
N LYS A 21 -1.47 -13.01 -0.77
CA LYS A 21 -2.08 -11.84 -0.12
C LYS A 21 -2.26 -10.65 -1.06
N THR A 22 -1.33 -10.50 -2.02
CA THR A 22 -1.44 -9.52 -3.10
C THR A 22 -2.78 -9.64 -3.84
N LYS A 23 -3.36 -8.50 -4.20
CA LYS A 23 -4.52 -8.45 -5.09
C LYS A 23 -4.14 -8.50 -6.57
N ASP A 24 -2.85 -8.43 -6.87
CA ASP A 24 -2.30 -8.64 -8.21
C ASP A 24 -2.16 -10.14 -8.51
N ASN A 25 -3.22 -10.75 -9.01
CA ASN A 25 -3.27 -12.16 -9.40
C ASN A 25 -3.67 -12.32 -10.88
N ALA A 26 -3.49 -13.52 -11.45
CA ALA A 26 -3.75 -13.77 -12.87
C ALA A 26 -5.14 -13.31 -13.34
N LYS A 27 -6.20 -13.58 -12.56
CA LYS A 27 -7.57 -13.15 -12.90
C LYS A 27 -7.67 -11.62 -12.95
N SER A 28 -7.14 -10.94 -11.94
CA SER A 28 -7.12 -9.47 -11.94
C SER A 28 -6.30 -8.89 -13.09
N ARG A 29 -5.25 -9.59 -13.56
CA ARG A 29 -4.47 -9.17 -14.75
C ARG A 29 -5.27 -9.32 -16.03
N ASP A 30 -6.05 -10.38 -16.14
CA ASP A 30 -6.94 -10.61 -17.28
C ASP A 30 -8.04 -9.54 -17.32
N ASP A 31 -8.63 -9.20 -16.16
CA ASP A 31 -9.61 -8.11 -16.05
C ASP A 31 -8.99 -6.76 -16.45
N VAL A 32 -7.77 -6.46 -15.98
CA VAL A 32 -7.04 -5.23 -16.36
C VAL A 32 -6.79 -5.16 -17.86
N ASN A 33 -6.52 -6.29 -18.53
CA ASN A 33 -6.36 -6.32 -19.98
C ASN A 33 -7.66 -5.94 -20.69
N ILE A 34 -8.79 -6.48 -20.22
CA ILE A 34 -10.12 -6.22 -20.80
C ILE A 34 -10.56 -4.76 -20.58
N TYR A 35 -10.43 -4.25 -19.35
CA TYR A 35 -11.06 -2.99 -18.95
C TYR A 35 -10.13 -1.77 -18.92
N CYS A 36 -8.83 -1.97 -18.64
CA CYS A 36 -7.91 -0.87 -18.33
C CYS A 36 -6.88 -0.58 -19.43
N LYS A 37 -6.82 -1.38 -20.50
CA LYS A 37 -5.91 -1.20 -21.67
C LYS A 37 -4.44 -0.94 -21.27
N ARG A 38 -3.92 -1.70 -20.29
CA ARG A 38 -2.55 -1.59 -19.76
C ARG A 38 -1.64 -2.63 -20.39
N LYS A 39 -1.09 -2.33 -21.57
CA LYS A 39 -0.23 -3.25 -22.33
C LYS A 39 0.99 -3.73 -21.56
N GLU A 40 1.54 -2.87 -20.70
CA GLU A 40 2.68 -3.18 -19.85
C GLU A 40 2.38 -4.26 -18.80
N LEU A 41 1.10 -4.55 -18.57
CA LEU A 41 0.64 -5.55 -17.60
C LEU A 41 0.12 -6.84 -18.26
N GLU A 42 0.04 -6.88 -19.59
CA GLU A 42 -0.47 -8.02 -20.33
C GLU A 42 0.44 -9.25 -20.21
N LYS A 43 -0.17 -10.43 -20.38
CA LYS A 43 0.57 -11.69 -20.39
C LYS A 43 1.51 -11.71 -21.58
N ASN A 44 2.77 -12.03 -21.34
CA ASN A 44 3.72 -12.16 -22.43
C ASN A 44 3.46 -13.48 -23.19
N GLU A 45 3.16 -13.39 -24.48
CA GLU A 45 2.79 -14.53 -25.34
C GLU A 45 3.92 -15.54 -25.54
N SER A 46 5.19 -15.11 -25.49
CA SER A 46 6.33 -16.00 -25.71
C SER A 46 6.70 -16.79 -24.45
N THR A 47 6.57 -16.17 -23.28
CA THR A 47 6.94 -16.79 -21.98
C THR A 47 5.75 -17.35 -21.20
N TRP A 48 4.52 -17.04 -21.63
CA TRP A 48 3.26 -17.37 -20.96
C TRP A 48 3.19 -16.87 -19.50
N LYS A 49 3.94 -15.82 -19.16
CA LYS A 49 4.02 -15.23 -17.81
C LYS A 49 3.60 -13.76 -17.83
N TYR A 50 3.06 -13.29 -16.70
CA TYR A 50 2.81 -11.86 -16.51
C TYR A 50 4.12 -11.15 -16.15
N PRO A 51 4.39 -9.97 -16.73
CA PRO A 51 5.52 -9.14 -16.33
C PRO A 51 5.30 -8.59 -14.91
N LYS A 52 6.40 -8.30 -14.22
CA LYS A 52 6.36 -7.64 -12.91
C LYS A 52 5.60 -6.31 -13.04
N ALA A 53 4.60 -6.10 -12.19
CA ALA A 53 3.84 -4.86 -12.21
C ALA A 53 4.69 -3.67 -11.78
N CYS A 54 4.42 -2.50 -12.37
CA CYS A 54 5.11 -1.25 -12.04
C CYS A 54 4.82 -0.74 -10.61
N TYR A 55 3.76 -1.24 -9.98
CA TYR A 55 3.37 -0.94 -8.60
C TYR A 55 3.87 -1.98 -7.58
N SER A 56 4.54 -3.04 -8.02
CA SER A 56 5.05 -4.10 -7.15
C SER A 56 6.54 -3.92 -6.88
N LEU A 57 6.93 -3.99 -5.61
CA LEU A 57 8.32 -3.85 -5.19
C LEU A 57 9.13 -5.12 -5.47
N GLY A 58 10.41 -4.94 -5.76
CA GLY A 58 11.42 -5.99 -5.85
C GLY A 58 11.99 -6.34 -4.47
N LYS A 59 12.85 -7.34 -4.41
CA LYS A 59 13.39 -7.86 -3.14
C LYS A 59 14.11 -6.79 -2.30
N GLU A 60 14.99 -6.00 -2.93
CA GLU A 60 15.76 -4.96 -2.23
C GLU A 60 14.86 -3.82 -1.74
N GLU A 61 13.84 -3.44 -2.53
CA GLU A 61 12.86 -2.41 -2.17
C GLU A 61 11.98 -2.89 -1.00
N LYS A 62 11.49 -4.14 -1.03
CA LYS A 62 10.75 -4.76 0.08
C LYS A 62 11.59 -4.78 1.36
N LYS A 63 12.88 -5.14 1.26
CA LYS A 63 13.82 -5.10 2.38
C LYS A 63 13.96 -3.68 2.94
N ALA A 64 14.14 -2.68 2.09
CA ALA A 64 14.25 -1.28 2.51
C ALA A 64 13.00 -0.80 3.26
N VAL A 65 11.80 -1.17 2.81
CA VAL A 65 10.55 -0.88 3.52
C VAL A 65 10.54 -1.56 4.88
N CYS A 66 10.81 -2.86 4.96
CA CYS A 66 10.80 -3.60 6.23
C CYS A 66 11.85 -3.05 7.23
N ASP A 67 13.06 -2.75 6.75
CA ASP A 67 14.13 -2.12 7.55
C ASP A 67 13.70 -0.75 8.07
N TRP A 68 13.04 0.06 7.23
CA TRP A 68 12.52 1.36 7.62
C TRP A 68 11.44 1.22 8.69
N VAL A 69 10.44 0.34 8.48
CA VAL A 69 9.37 0.08 9.46
C VAL A 69 9.93 -0.39 10.79
N ALA A 70 10.92 -1.28 10.79
CA ALA A 70 11.55 -1.78 12.01
C ALA A 70 12.33 -0.69 12.79
N LYS A 71 12.76 0.38 12.12
CA LYS A 71 13.49 1.51 12.73
C LYS A 71 12.60 2.66 13.14
N LEU A 72 11.31 2.64 12.79
CA LEU A 72 10.37 3.69 13.15
C LEU A 72 10.25 3.83 14.67
N LYS A 73 10.30 5.07 15.15
CA LYS A 73 10.06 5.43 16.54
C LYS A 73 9.00 6.52 16.58
N PHE A 74 8.07 6.37 17.52
CA PHE A 74 6.98 7.31 17.73
C PHE A 74 6.85 7.63 19.22
N PRO A 75 6.18 8.75 19.58
CA PRO A 75 5.80 9.02 20.95
C PRO A 75 4.99 7.87 21.56
N ASP A 76 5.08 7.71 22.88
CA ASP A 76 4.33 6.68 23.58
C ASP A 76 2.82 6.81 23.34
N GLY A 77 2.15 5.67 23.17
CA GLY A 77 0.71 5.61 22.86
C GLY A 77 0.31 5.92 21.41
N TYR A 78 1.22 6.34 20.51
CA TYR A 78 0.85 6.70 19.13
C TYR A 78 0.69 5.48 18.19
N VAL A 79 1.69 4.60 18.16
CA VAL A 79 1.66 3.30 17.45
C VAL A 79 2.24 2.21 18.35
N SER A 80 1.98 0.94 18.02
CA SER A 80 2.61 -0.19 18.68
C SER A 80 4.08 -0.28 18.31
N ASN A 81 4.85 -1.12 19.01
CA ASN A 81 6.23 -1.39 18.63
C ASN A 81 6.27 -2.14 17.29
N MET A 82 6.41 -1.38 16.20
CA MET A 82 6.39 -1.87 14.81
C MET A 82 7.48 -2.89 14.51
N THR A 83 8.60 -2.87 15.23
CA THR A 83 9.67 -3.88 15.11
C THR A 83 9.14 -5.30 15.28
N ARG A 84 8.13 -5.49 16.14
CA ARG A 84 7.53 -6.81 16.40
C ARG A 84 6.63 -7.30 15.27
N CYS A 85 6.25 -6.42 14.35
CA CYS A 85 5.34 -6.71 13.26
C CYS A 85 6.06 -6.98 11.94
N VAL A 86 7.40 -6.99 11.91
CA VAL A 86 8.19 -7.15 10.68
C VAL A 86 8.93 -8.50 10.68
N ASP A 87 8.77 -9.26 9.60
CA ASP A 87 9.56 -10.46 9.32
C ASP A 87 10.63 -10.13 8.27
N MET A 88 11.86 -9.91 8.75
CA MET A 88 13.01 -9.58 7.90
C MET A 88 13.51 -10.75 7.03
N LYS A 89 13.10 -11.99 7.30
CA LYS A 89 13.45 -13.14 6.47
C LYS A 89 12.51 -13.27 5.27
N LYS A 90 11.23 -12.96 5.48
CA LYS A 90 10.18 -13.03 4.44
C LYS A 90 9.80 -11.68 3.83
N TYR A 91 10.44 -10.59 4.27
CA TYR A 91 10.17 -9.20 3.86
C TYR A 91 8.69 -8.85 3.87
N LYS A 92 8.03 -9.14 4.99
CA LYS A 92 6.58 -8.92 5.14
C LYS A 92 6.25 -8.41 6.54
N MET A 93 5.08 -7.79 6.65
CA MET A 93 4.50 -7.45 7.95
C MET A 93 3.49 -8.52 8.39
N PHE A 94 3.35 -8.69 9.70
CA PHE A 94 2.40 -9.62 10.31
C PHE A 94 1.89 -9.07 11.65
N GLY A 95 0.68 -9.48 12.04
CA GLY A 95 0.11 -9.11 13.33
C GLY A 95 -0.05 -7.61 13.56
N VAL A 96 -0.14 -6.81 12.48
CA VAL A 96 -0.31 -5.36 12.57
C VAL A 96 -1.68 -5.06 13.15
N LYS A 97 -1.74 -4.24 14.20
CA LYS A 97 -3.00 -3.90 14.84
C LYS A 97 -3.75 -2.88 14.01
N SER A 98 -5.08 -2.87 14.10
CA SER A 98 -5.91 -1.99 13.28
C SER A 98 -5.59 -0.50 13.43
N TYR A 99 -5.17 -0.08 14.64
CA TYR A 99 -4.77 1.31 14.88
C TYR A 99 -3.41 1.66 14.24
N ASP A 100 -2.47 0.71 14.18
CA ASP A 100 -1.21 0.89 13.47
C ASP A 100 -1.47 1.01 11.97
N CYS A 101 -2.37 0.17 11.42
CA CYS A 101 -2.80 0.26 10.03
C CYS A 101 -3.40 1.63 9.70
N HIS A 102 -4.20 2.20 10.62
CA HIS A 102 -4.79 3.53 10.48
C HIS A 102 -3.71 4.62 10.38
N VAL A 103 -2.74 4.63 11.30
CA VAL A 103 -1.60 5.57 11.23
C VAL A 103 -0.81 5.36 9.93
N PHE A 104 -0.58 4.11 9.52
CA PHE A 104 0.13 3.81 8.29
C PHE A 104 -0.58 4.37 7.06
N MET A 105 -1.88 4.08 6.96
CA MET A 105 -2.72 4.47 5.84
C MET A 105 -2.74 5.98 5.68
N GLN A 106 -2.81 6.73 6.77
CA GLN A 106 -3.02 8.18 6.72
C GLN A 106 -1.75 9.00 6.66
N ARG A 107 -0.64 8.47 7.18
CA ARG A 107 0.60 9.24 7.38
C ARG A 107 1.83 8.62 6.76
N LEU A 108 1.92 7.29 6.73
CA LEU A 108 3.19 6.61 6.45
C LEU A 108 3.30 6.09 5.02
N ILE A 109 2.19 5.69 4.35
CA ILE A 109 2.21 5.26 2.95
C ILE A 109 2.92 6.27 2.02
N PRO A 110 2.64 7.59 2.09
CA PRO A 110 3.30 8.56 1.22
C PRO A 110 4.82 8.61 1.44
N ILE A 111 5.27 8.35 2.67
CA ILE A 111 6.69 8.38 3.05
C ILE A 111 7.37 7.08 2.65
N ALA A 112 6.73 5.94 2.98
CA ALA A 112 7.25 4.59 2.79
C ALA A 112 7.62 4.31 1.32
N PHE A 113 6.81 4.82 0.38
CA PHE A 113 6.94 4.47 -1.03
C PHE A 113 7.49 5.58 -1.92
N ARG A 114 7.78 6.78 -1.38
CA ARG A 114 8.15 7.98 -2.16
C ARG A 114 9.30 7.78 -3.14
N ALA A 115 10.31 7.04 -2.71
CA ALA A 115 11.54 6.80 -3.47
C ALA A 115 11.56 5.43 -4.17
N LEU A 116 10.52 4.60 -3.96
CA LEU A 116 10.50 3.19 -4.39
C LEU A 116 9.52 2.95 -5.54
N LEU A 117 8.49 3.78 -5.69
CA LEU A 117 7.47 3.61 -6.71
C LEU A 117 7.55 4.69 -7.79
N PRO A 118 7.11 4.38 -9.03
CA PRO A 118 6.92 5.39 -10.06
C PRO A 118 6.01 6.52 -9.56
N MET A 119 6.30 7.75 -9.99
CA MET A 119 5.61 8.96 -9.52
C MET A 119 4.08 8.86 -9.66
N THR A 120 3.59 8.26 -10.75
CA THR A 120 2.14 8.08 -10.99
C THR A 120 1.50 7.14 -9.97
N VAL A 121 2.14 6.02 -9.64
CA VAL A 121 1.67 5.06 -8.63
C VAL A 121 1.74 5.69 -7.24
N TRP A 122 2.87 6.32 -6.91
CA TRP A 122 3.05 6.98 -5.61
C TRP A 122 2.02 8.10 -5.36
N LYS A 123 1.71 8.90 -6.38
CA LYS A 123 0.67 9.94 -6.28
C LYS A 123 -0.69 9.35 -5.95
N ALA A 124 -1.11 8.30 -6.65
CA ALA A 124 -2.39 7.64 -6.39
C ALA A 124 -2.46 7.07 -4.95
N LEU A 125 -1.39 6.44 -4.47
CA LEU A 125 -1.32 5.98 -3.07
C LEU A 125 -1.36 7.15 -2.08
N THR A 126 -0.73 8.26 -2.42
CA THR A 126 -0.72 9.46 -1.57
C THR A 126 -2.09 10.12 -1.51
N GLU A 127 -2.79 10.23 -2.63
CA GLU A 127 -4.17 10.73 -2.69
C GLU A 127 -5.10 9.85 -1.85
N LEU A 128 -4.95 8.52 -1.95
CA LEU A 128 -5.71 7.58 -1.12
C LEU A 128 -5.42 7.78 0.38
N SER A 129 -4.16 7.99 0.76
CA SER A 129 -3.77 8.32 2.14
C SER A 129 -4.38 9.62 2.64
N LEU A 130 -4.35 10.67 1.81
CA LEU A 130 -4.91 11.98 2.15
C LEU A 130 -6.43 11.91 2.27
N PHE A 131 -7.10 11.18 1.37
CA PHE A 131 -8.54 10.91 1.45
C PHE A 131 -8.92 10.28 2.80
N PHE A 132 -8.22 9.22 3.22
CA PHE A 132 -8.53 8.59 4.51
C PHE A 132 -8.18 9.45 5.72
N LYS A 133 -7.13 10.27 5.61
CA LYS A 133 -6.79 11.23 6.65
C LYS A 133 -7.92 12.25 6.83
N ASP A 134 -8.43 12.80 5.74
CA ASP A 134 -9.49 13.82 5.78
C ASP A 134 -10.84 13.19 6.20
N LEU A 135 -11.16 12.00 5.69
CA LEU A 135 -12.39 11.27 6.02
C LEU A 135 -12.51 10.94 7.52
N THR A 136 -11.39 10.82 8.23
CA THR A 136 -11.34 10.44 9.65
C THR A 136 -10.93 11.59 10.56
N CYS A 137 -10.83 12.80 10.02
CA CYS A 137 -10.63 14.00 10.83
C CYS A 137 -11.79 14.16 11.84
N THR A 138 -11.45 14.63 13.04
CA THR A 138 -12.43 14.88 14.12
C THR A 138 -13.35 16.07 13.83
N THR A 139 -12.89 16.96 12.95
CA THR A 139 -13.58 18.16 12.49
C THR A 139 -13.45 18.21 10.97
N ILE A 140 -14.56 18.43 10.28
CA ILE A 140 -14.61 18.52 8.83
C ILE A 140 -15.37 19.79 8.43
N GLU A 141 -14.81 20.56 7.50
CA GLU A 141 -15.45 21.76 6.96
C GLU A 141 -16.24 21.43 5.68
N MET A 142 -17.18 22.30 5.29
CA MET A 142 -17.97 22.07 4.06
C MET A 142 -17.07 21.94 2.83
N ASP A 143 -16.00 22.72 2.74
CA ASP A 143 -15.06 22.65 1.62
C ASP A 143 -14.32 21.31 1.55
N ASP A 144 -14.02 20.70 2.70
CA ASP A 144 -13.46 19.34 2.76
C ASP A 144 -14.48 18.31 2.27
N MET A 145 -15.76 18.46 2.65
CA MET A 145 -16.81 17.55 2.20
C MET A 145 -17.01 17.61 0.68
N ILE A 146 -17.01 18.82 0.10
CA ILE A 146 -17.12 19.02 -1.35
C ILE A 146 -15.93 18.35 -2.04
N ARG A 147 -14.71 18.58 -1.53
CA ARG A 147 -13.48 17.97 -2.08
C ARG A 147 -13.51 16.43 -2.02
N LEU A 148 -14.06 15.84 -0.95
CA LEU A 148 -14.13 14.38 -0.79
C LEU A 148 -15.22 13.73 -1.64
N GLN A 149 -16.22 14.48 -2.10
CA GLN A 149 -17.30 13.97 -2.94
C GLN A 149 -16.90 13.81 -4.42
N THR A 150 -15.97 14.64 -4.89
CA THR A 150 -15.53 14.75 -6.29
C THR A 150 -14.22 14.04 -6.57
#